data_AF-A0A482RBX0-F1
#
_entry.id   AF-A0A482RBX0-F1
#
_cell.length_a   1.000
_cell.length_b   1.000
_cell.length_c   1.000
_cell.angle_alpha   90.00
_cell.angle_beta   90.00
_cell.angle_gamma   90.00
#
_symmetry.space_group_name_H-M   'P 1'
#
loop_
_entity.id
_entity.type
_entity.pdbx_description
1 polymer ?
#
loop_
_entity_poly.entity_id
_entity_poly.type
_entity_poly.pdbx_seq_one_letter_code
_entity_poly.pdbx_strand_id
1 'polypeptide(L)'
;MQIEACLSLGVDIASLYPKTAADMLEAAGYKPHVANVLAEHYEQKRVQTIQAVRAERARAVSGGAGEVGLSASLRKGGIRTSTPGASAFHEAGESSLIQRERLRAEKAKEKQRQDMEQLVMNEARMVKMAEAAAASDRARYEAEQQRKRDAIVAKKKALEVRTAPPAVRAQRLREACSFARAGARPAQARTQ
;
A
#
# COMPACT_ATOMS: atom_id res chain seq x y z
N MET A 1 -6.33 -3.71 3.43
CA MET A 1 -7.64 -4.34 3.16
C MET A 1 -7.49 -5.39 2.05
N GLN A 2 -8.25 -6.49 2.12
CA GLN A 2 -8.15 -7.72 1.28
C GLN A 2 -9.05 -7.69 0.02
N ILE A 3 -9.61 -6.54 -0.33
CA ILE A 3 -10.72 -6.40 -1.28
C ILE A 3 -10.36 -6.95 -2.67
N GLU A 4 -9.17 -6.64 -3.17
CA GLU A 4 -8.71 -7.08 -4.50
C GLU A 4 -8.59 -8.62 -4.61
N ALA A 5 -8.12 -9.28 -3.55
CA ALA A 5 -8.02 -10.74 -3.51
C ALA A 5 -9.39 -11.43 -3.35
N CYS A 6 -10.36 -10.77 -2.71
CA CYS A 6 -11.74 -11.26 -2.68
C CYS A 6 -12.40 -11.14 -4.06
N LEU A 7 -12.18 -10.01 -4.75
CA LEU A 7 -12.70 -9.77 -6.09
C LEU A 7 -12.11 -10.75 -7.12
N SER A 8 -10.80 -11.05 -7.06
CA SER A 8 -10.16 -12.00 -7.98
C SER A 8 -10.68 -13.43 -7.82
N LEU A 9 -11.06 -13.83 -6.60
CA LEU A 9 -11.62 -15.14 -6.31
C LEU A 9 -13.16 -15.20 -6.46
N GLY A 10 -13.81 -14.09 -6.80
CA GLY A 10 -15.28 -14.01 -6.88
C GLY A 10 -15.95 -14.23 -5.51
N VAL A 11 -15.26 -13.93 -4.42
CA VAL A 11 -15.76 -14.11 -3.05
C VAL A 11 -16.45 -12.84 -2.59
N ASP A 12 -17.70 -12.97 -2.15
CA ASP A 12 -18.42 -11.89 -1.47
C ASP A 12 -17.82 -11.60 -0.09
N ILE A 13 -17.50 -10.33 0.16
CA ILE A 13 -16.90 -9.86 1.41
C ILE A 13 -17.85 -10.09 2.59
N ALA A 14 -19.16 -10.00 2.38
CA ALA A 14 -20.15 -10.25 3.43
C ALA A 14 -20.09 -11.70 3.97
N SER A 15 -19.62 -12.64 3.14
CA SER A 15 -19.45 -14.05 3.53
C SER A 15 -18.24 -14.30 4.44
N LEU A 16 -17.34 -13.32 4.57
CA LEU A 16 -16.14 -13.41 5.42
C LEU A 16 -16.38 -12.97 6.85
N TYR A 17 -17.57 -12.47 7.18
CA TYR A 17 -17.94 -12.12 8.54
C TYR A 17 -18.42 -13.37 9.30
N PRO A 18 -18.07 -13.50 10.59
CA PRO A 18 -18.60 -14.57 11.43
C PRO A 18 -20.12 -14.44 11.54
N LYS A 19 -20.82 -15.57 11.44
CA LYS A 19 -22.26 -15.64 11.61
C LYS A 19 -22.55 -16.51 12.83
N THR A 20 -23.32 -15.98 13.75
CA THR A 20 -23.70 -16.67 14.98
C THR A 20 -24.91 -17.56 14.74
N ALA A 21 -25.20 -18.46 15.70
CA ALA A 21 -26.41 -19.26 15.65
C ALA A 21 -27.69 -18.39 15.66
N ALA A 22 -27.65 -17.22 16.30
CA ALA A 22 -28.78 -16.28 16.30
C ALA A 22 -29.08 -15.76 14.88
N ASP A 23 -28.03 -15.48 14.09
CA ASP A 23 -28.15 -15.01 12.70
C ASP A 23 -28.69 -16.10 11.77
N MET A 24 -28.57 -17.37 12.17
CA MET A 24 -29.01 -18.55 11.41
C MET A 24 -30.40 -19.04 11.80
N LEU A 25 -31.02 -18.47 12.84
CA LEU A 25 -32.31 -18.95 13.35
C LEU A 25 -33.40 -18.88 12.28
N GLU A 26 -33.48 -17.78 11.54
CA GLU A 26 -34.48 -17.61 10.48
C GLU A 26 -34.30 -18.66 9.37
N ALA A 27 -33.06 -18.85 8.91
CA ALA A 27 -32.72 -19.88 7.90
C ALA A 27 -32.94 -21.32 8.41
N ALA A 28 -32.85 -21.53 9.73
CA ALA A 28 -33.07 -22.81 10.39
C ALA A 28 -34.55 -23.08 10.73
N GLY A 29 -35.47 -22.19 10.35
CA GLY A 29 -36.89 -22.29 10.74
C GLY A 29 -37.10 -22.20 12.25
N TYR A 30 -36.32 -21.36 12.92
CA TYR A 30 -36.31 -21.13 14.38
C TYR A 30 -35.99 -22.35 15.23
N LYS A 31 -35.34 -23.38 14.67
CA LYS A 31 -34.87 -24.56 15.41
C LYS A 31 -33.43 -24.35 15.90
N PRO A 32 -33.18 -24.25 17.23
CA PRO A 32 -31.85 -23.91 17.75
C PRO A 32 -30.75 -24.92 17.39
N HIS A 33 -31.07 -26.21 17.39
CA HIS A 33 -30.11 -27.28 17.05
C HIS A 33 -29.68 -27.22 15.57
N VAL A 34 -30.61 -26.91 14.66
CA VAL A 34 -30.30 -26.75 13.23
C VAL A 34 -29.49 -25.47 12.99
N ALA A 35 -29.82 -24.40 13.70
CA ALA A 35 -29.10 -23.13 13.61
C ALA A 35 -27.63 -23.25 14.05
N ASN A 36 -27.35 -24.02 15.11
CA ASN A 36 -25.99 -24.31 15.56
C ASN A 36 -25.19 -25.08 14.51
N VAL A 37 -25.76 -26.15 13.94
CA VAL A 37 -25.10 -26.95 12.89
C VAL A 37 -24.83 -26.11 11.64
N LEU A 38 -25.78 -25.25 11.25
CA LEU A 38 -25.58 -24.34 10.13
C LEU A 38 -24.48 -23.32 10.43
N ALA A 39 -24.47 -22.72 11.61
CA ALA A 39 -23.43 -21.77 12.01
C ALA A 39 -22.04 -22.41 12.00
N GLU A 40 -21.89 -23.64 12.51
CA GLU A 40 -20.62 -24.39 12.44
C GLU A 40 -20.18 -24.68 11.00
N HIS A 41 -21.11 -25.09 10.13
CA HIS A 41 -20.79 -25.32 8.72
C HIS A 41 -20.37 -24.02 8.01
N TYR A 42 -21.06 -22.91 8.29
CA TYR A 42 -20.67 -21.59 7.79
C TYR A 42 -19.32 -21.13 8.31
N GLU A 43 -19.00 -21.38 9.59
CA GLU A 43 -17.70 -21.12 10.20
C GLU A 43 -16.58 -21.87 9.47
N GLN A 44 -16.76 -23.18 9.25
CA GLN A 44 -15.79 -24.02 8.54
C GLN A 44 -15.54 -23.52 7.12
N LYS A 45 -16.61 -23.22 6.38
CA LYS A 45 -16.51 -22.67 5.02
C LYS A 45 -15.83 -21.31 5.02
N ARG A 46 -16.14 -20.44 5.98
CA ARG A 46 -15.50 -19.12 6.12
C ARG A 46 -14.00 -19.24 6.33
N VAL A 47 -13.57 -20.13 7.23
CA VAL A 47 -12.14 -20.36 7.50
C VAL A 47 -11.41 -20.82 6.23
N GLN A 48 -12.00 -21.74 5.46
CA GLN A 48 -11.44 -22.18 4.18
C GLN A 48 -11.34 -21.02 3.17
N THR A 49 -12.40 -20.21 3.04
CA THR A 49 -12.40 -19.05 2.14
C THR A 49 -11.36 -18.01 2.56
N ILE A 50 -11.22 -17.73 3.85
CA ILE A 50 -10.19 -16.82 4.38
C ILE A 50 -8.78 -17.34 4.04
N GLN A 51 -8.54 -18.65 4.16
CA GLN A 51 -7.27 -19.25 3.78
C GLN A 51 -6.99 -19.08 2.28
N ALA A 52 -7.98 -19.29 1.43
CA ALA A 52 -7.87 -19.08 -0.02
C ALA A 52 -7.56 -17.62 -0.38
N VAL A 53 -8.28 -16.67 0.21
CA VAL A 53 -8.04 -15.22 0.02
C VAL A 53 -6.64 -14.83 0.49
N ARG A 54 -6.15 -15.39 1.60
CA ARG A 54 -4.78 -15.15 2.08
C ARG A 54 -3.73 -15.71 1.12
N ALA A 55 -3.95 -16.90 0.56
CA ALA A 55 -3.05 -17.50 -0.41
C ALA A 55 -2.99 -16.69 -1.71
N GLU A 56 -4.14 -16.22 -2.20
CA GLU A 56 -4.21 -15.41 -3.42
C GLU A 56 -3.55 -14.04 -3.22
N ARG A 57 -3.71 -13.42 -2.04
CA ARG A 57 -2.95 -12.22 -1.68
C ARG A 57 -1.45 -12.47 -1.70
N ALA A 58 -0.98 -13.59 -1.14
CA ALA A 58 0.45 -13.92 -1.15
C ALA A 58 0.96 -14.09 -2.59
N ARG A 59 0.18 -14.73 -3.47
CA ARG A 59 0.48 -14.85 -4.90
C ARG A 59 0.58 -13.49 -5.57
N ALA A 60 -0.42 -12.61 -5.39
CA ALA A 60 -0.44 -11.28 -5.99
C ALA A 60 0.75 -10.40 -5.54
N VAL A 61 1.11 -10.48 -4.26
CA VAL A 61 2.30 -9.77 -3.73
C VAL A 61 3.60 -10.35 -4.31
N SER A 62 3.69 -11.67 -4.52
CA SER A 62 4.86 -12.30 -5.12
C SER A 62 4.97 -12.12 -6.63
N GLY A 63 3.84 -11.94 -7.34
CA GLY A 63 3.80 -11.76 -8.80
C GLY A 63 3.93 -10.30 -9.26
N GLY A 64 3.75 -9.33 -8.36
CA GLY A 64 3.94 -7.90 -8.65
C GLY A 64 5.40 -7.42 -8.54
N ALA A 65 6.29 -8.23 -7.96
CA ALA A 65 7.73 -8.03 -8.04
C ALA A 65 8.24 -8.81 -9.25
N GLY A 66 8.73 -8.09 -10.25
CA GLY A 66 9.13 -8.65 -11.54
C GLY A 66 10.08 -9.84 -11.46
N GLU A 67 10.08 -10.59 -12.55
CA GLU A 67 11.06 -11.60 -12.92
C GLU A 67 12.46 -11.33 -12.32
N VAL A 68 12.82 -12.12 -11.32
CA VAL A 68 14.19 -12.58 -11.16
C VAL A 68 14.09 -14.07 -10.89
N GLY A 69 14.45 -14.84 -11.91
CA GLY A 69 14.37 -16.28 -11.90
C GLY A 69 15.28 -16.96 -10.88
N LEU A 70 14.84 -18.16 -10.51
CA LEU A 70 15.63 -19.34 -10.12
C LEU A 70 16.54 -19.26 -8.88
N SER A 71 16.03 -19.78 -7.76
CA SER A 71 16.34 -21.16 -7.32
C SER A 71 15.30 -21.60 -6.27
N ALA A 72 14.50 -22.64 -6.49
CA ALA A 72 14.90 -24.05 -6.42
C ALA A 72 15.67 -24.40 -5.13
N SER A 73 14.97 -24.51 -4.01
CA SER A 73 15.33 -25.50 -2.99
C SER A 73 14.08 -26.04 -2.31
N LEU A 74 13.48 -27.04 -2.96
CA LEU A 74 12.77 -28.11 -2.27
C LEU A 74 13.75 -28.73 -1.25
N ARG A 75 13.73 -28.27 0.01
CA ARG A 75 14.13 -29.14 1.12
C ARG A 75 12.90 -29.91 1.58
N LYS A 76 12.72 -31.01 0.87
CA LYS A 76 12.17 -32.28 1.35
C LYS A 76 12.85 -32.60 2.69
N GLY A 77 12.20 -32.23 3.78
CA GLY A 77 12.63 -32.48 5.16
C GLY A 77 11.48 -33.12 5.90
N GLY A 78 11.60 -34.43 6.14
CA GLY A 78 10.51 -35.30 6.52
C GLY A 78 9.73 -34.85 7.75
N ILE A 79 8.42 -35.05 7.64
CA ILE A 79 7.55 -35.38 8.76
C ILE A 79 8.21 -36.55 9.50
N ARG A 80 8.86 -36.26 10.63
CA ARG A 80 9.08 -37.24 11.69
C ARG A 80 8.11 -36.89 12.80
N THR A 81 6.95 -37.52 12.72
CA THR A 81 6.10 -37.82 13.87
C THR A 81 6.92 -38.63 14.87
N SER A 82 7.66 -37.97 15.74
CA SER A 82 8.12 -38.56 16.98
C SER A 82 7.10 -38.19 18.05
N THR A 83 6.16 -39.09 18.27
CA THR A 83 5.35 -39.19 19.48
C THR A 83 6.30 -39.36 20.67
N PRO A 84 6.36 -38.43 21.64
CA PRO A 84 6.86 -38.77 22.97
C PRO A 84 5.69 -39.39 23.72
N GLY A 85 5.88 -40.64 24.13
CA GLY A 85 4.92 -41.40 24.89
C GLY A 85 4.42 -40.65 26.11
N ALA A 86 3.16 -40.90 26.43
CA ALA A 86 2.60 -40.68 27.74
C ALA A 86 3.40 -41.49 28.77
N SER A 87 4.00 -40.80 29.73
CA SER A 87 3.89 -41.07 31.17
C SER A 87 5.04 -40.41 31.92
N ALA A 88 4.73 -39.43 32.77
CA ALA A 88 5.26 -39.33 34.13
C ALA A 88 4.66 -38.08 34.78
N PHE A 89 4.09 -38.30 35.96
CA PHE A 89 3.61 -37.31 36.90
C PHE A 89 4.49 -36.06 36.98
N HIS A 90 3.87 -34.88 36.87
CA HIS A 90 4.33 -33.67 37.55
C HIS A 90 3.10 -32.84 37.98
N GLU A 91 2.47 -33.28 39.06
CA GLU A 91 1.82 -32.35 39.99
C GLU A 91 2.93 -31.54 40.67
N ALA A 92 3.32 -30.44 40.03
CA ALA A 92 4.16 -29.42 40.65
C ALA A 92 3.83 -28.06 40.02
N GLY A 93 2.73 -27.46 40.49
CA GLY A 93 2.48 -26.03 40.45
C GLY A 93 1.65 -25.54 39.26
N GLU A 94 0.32 -25.59 39.39
CA GLU A 94 -0.61 -24.81 38.53
C GLU A 94 -0.25 -23.30 38.51
N SER A 95 0.38 -22.80 39.58
CA SER A 95 0.95 -21.44 39.65
C SER A 95 2.02 -21.15 38.58
N SER A 96 2.80 -22.15 38.15
CA SER A 96 3.84 -22.05 37.11
C SER A 96 3.26 -21.98 35.70
N LEU A 97 2.17 -22.71 35.44
CA LEU A 97 1.48 -22.68 34.14
C LEU A 97 0.77 -21.35 33.90
N ILE A 98 0.07 -20.83 34.91
CA ILE A 98 -0.58 -19.52 34.86
C ILE A 98 0.45 -18.41 34.64
N GLN A 99 1.62 -18.47 35.30
CA GLN A 99 2.70 -17.52 35.07
C GLN A 99 3.27 -17.61 33.64
N ARG A 100 3.47 -18.81 33.10
CA ARG A 100 3.90 -19.02 31.70
C ARG A 100 2.88 -18.49 30.69
N GLU A 101 1.60 -18.62 31.00
CA GLU A 101 0.52 -18.12 30.14
C GLU A 101 0.44 -16.59 30.17
N ARG A 102 0.56 -15.97 31.36
CA ARG A 102 0.70 -14.50 31.49
C ARG A 102 1.89 -13.96 30.71
N LEU A 103 3.04 -14.61 30.80
CA LEU A 103 4.26 -14.16 30.11
C LEU A 103 4.13 -14.30 28.58
N ARG A 104 3.39 -15.30 28.10
CA ARG A 104 3.01 -15.41 26.68
C ARG A 104 2.03 -14.33 26.25
N ALA A 105 1.02 -14.02 27.07
CA ALA A 105 0.06 -12.96 26.79
C ALA A 105 0.73 -11.58 26.75
N GLU A 106 1.63 -11.28 27.68
CA GLU A 106 2.39 -10.03 27.70
C GLU A 106 3.33 -9.91 26.48
N LYS A 107 4.02 -10.99 26.10
CA LYS A 107 4.82 -11.00 24.84
C LYS A 107 3.95 -10.79 23.59
N ALA A 108 2.75 -11.35 23.57
CA ALA A 108 1.82 -11.16 22.45
C ALA A 108 1.34 -9.71 22.37
N LYS A 109 1.02 -9.09 23.51
CA LYS A 109 0.64 -7.67 23.57
C LYS A 109 1.78 -6.75 23.14
N GLU A 110 3.00 -7.01 23.61
CA GLU A 110 4.17 -6.23 23.23
C GLU A 110 4.46 -6.34 21.73
N LYS A 111 4.33 -7.56 21.17
CA LYS A 111 4.43 -7.74 19.72
C LYS A 111 3.34 -6.98 18.97
N GLN A 112 2.09 -7.05 19.43
CA GLN A 112 0.98 -6.30 18.83
C GLN A 112 1.22 -4.79 18.88
N ARG A 113 1.79 -4.29 19.98
CA ARG A 113 2.16 -2.88 20.13
C ARG A 113 3.23 -2.49 19.10
N GLN A 114 4.29 -3.27 18.96
CA GLN A 114 5.35 -3.03 17.97
C GLN A 114 4.81 -3.07 16.54
N ASP A 115 3.94 -4.04 16.23
CA ASP A 115 3.28 -4.14 14.92
C ASP A 115 2.40 -2.91 14.64
N MET A 116 1.67 -2.41 15.64
CA MET A 116 0.87 -1.18 15.51
C MET A 116 1.74 0.07 15.34
N GLU A 117 2.80 0.21 16.13
CA GLU A 117 3.74 1.34 16.01
C GLU A 117 4.37 1.37 14.60
N GLN A 118 4.73 0.21 14.06
CA GLN A 118 5.28 0.11 12.71
C GLN A 118 4.24 0.47 11.63
N LEU A 119 2.98 0.08 11.80
CA LEU A 119 1.90 0.47 10.89
C LEU A 119 1.69 1.99 10.87
N VAL A 120 1.65 2.63 12.05
CA VAL A 120 1.49 4.08 12.17
C VAL A 120 2.68 4.82 11.54
N MET A 121 3.91 4.35 11.77
CA MET A 121 5.10 4.95 11.15
C MET A 121 5.08 4.84 9.62
N ASN A 122 4.64 3.70 9.08
CA ASN A 122 4.53 3.51 7.64
C ASN A 122 3.44 4.40 7.03
N GLU A 123 2.29 4.53 7.69
CA GLU A 123 1.21 5.42 7.25
C GLU A 123 1.68 6.89 7.24
N ALA A 124 2.32 7.35 8.31
CA ALA A 124 2.88 8.70 8.38
C ALA A 124 3.93 8.94 7.29
N ARG A 125 4.75 7.94 6.96
CA ARG A 125 5.72 8.03 5.85
C ARG A 125 5.03 8.14 4.50
N MET A 126 3.99 7.35 4.25
CA MET A 126 3.23 7.40 3.00
C MET A 126 2.54 8.75 2.79
N VAL A 127 1.95 9.31 3.85
CA VAL A 127 1.34 10.66 3.81
C VAL A 127 2.38 11.71 3.44
N LYS A 128 3.55 11.71 4.08
CA LYS A 128 4.65 12.64 3.76
C LYS A 128 5.12 12.52 2.31
N MET A 129 5.21 11.29 1.78
CA MET A 129 5.59 11.08 0.38
C MET A 129 4.52 11.59 -0.58
N ALA A 130 3.23 11.41 -0.26
CA ALA A 130 2.13 11.94 -1.04
C ALA A 130 2.10 13.48 -1.04
N GLU A 131 2.35 14.11 0.11
CA GLU A 131 2.45 15.57 0.22
C GLU A 131 3.63 16.12 -0.60
N ALA A 132 4.80 15.48 -0.53
CA ALA A 132 5.97 15.86 -1.31
C ALA A 132 5.73 15.71 -2.82
N ALA A 133 5.06 14.63 -3.24
CA ALA A 133 4.67 14.42 -4.63
C ALA A 133 3.69 15.51 -5.11
N ALA A 134 2.65 15.81 -4.32
CA ALA A 134 1.69 16.86 -4.65
C ALA A 134 2.34 18.25 -4.74
N ALA A 135 3.31 18.56 -3.88
CA ALA A 135 4.08 19.80 -3.94
C ALA A 135 4.93 19.88 -5.21
N SER A 136 5.60 18.78 -5.58
CA SER A 136 6.39 18.67 -6.82
C SER A 136 5.51 18.86 -8.06
N ASP A 137 4.34 18.25 -8.10
CA ASP A 137 3.40 18.38 -9.23
C ASP A 137 2.86 19.80 -9.38
N ARG A 138 2.55 20.47 -8.26
CA ARG A 138 2.17 21.90 -8.27
C ARG A 138 3.30 22.78 -8.83
N ALA A 139 4.53 22.57 -8.38
CA ALA A 139 5.68 23.33 -8.88
C ALA A 139 5.92 23.11 -10.38
N ARG A 140 5.74 21.87 -10.88
CA ARG A 140 5.82 21.57 -12.32
C ARG A 140 4.72 22.28 -13.10
N TYR A 141 3.49 22.23 -12.61
CA TYR A 141 2.36 22.91 -13.24
C TYR A 141 2.57 24.42 -13.32
N GLU A 142 3.04 25.05 -12.25
CA GLU A 142 3.36 26.48 -12.23
C GLU A 142 4.49 26.84 -13.20
N ALA A 143 5.56 26.04 -13.26
CA ALA A 143 6.66 26.23 -14.20
C ALA A 143 6.19 26.11 -15.66
N GLU A 144 5.29 25.16 -15.96
CA GLU A 144 4.70 25.05 -17.30
C GLU A 144 3.81 26.24 -17.65
N GLN A 145 2.99 26.72 -16.72
CA GLN A 145 2.17 27.91 -16.92
C GLN A 145 3.04 29.15 -17.16
N GLN A 146 4.14 29.28 -16.43
CA GLN A 146 5.09 30.36 -16.63
C GLN A 146 5.74 30.29 -18.02
N ARG A 147 6.19 29.10 -18.45
CA ARG A 147 6.72 28.89 -19.81
C ARG A 147 5.71 29.25 -20.89
N LYS A 148 4.42 28.93 -20.70
CA LYS A 148 3.35 29.32 -21.63
C LYS A 148 3.19 30.83 -21.70
N ARG A 149 3.21 31.53 -20.56
CA ARG A 149 3.14 33.00 -20.50
C ARG A 149 4.34 33.64 -21.19
N ASP A 150 5.54 33.16 -20.91
CA ASP A 150 6.78 33.67 -21.51
C ASP A 150 6.77 33.46 -23.04
N ALA A 151 6.28 32.31 -23.52
CA ALA A 151 6.13 32.04 -24.95
C ALA A 151 5.13 33.00 -25.63
N ILE A 152 4.03 33.36 -24.96
CA ILE A 152 3.07 34.34 -25.48
C ILE A 152 3.70 35.73 -25.56
N VAL A 153 4.41 36.16 -24.51
CA VAL A 153 5.12 37.45 -24.48
C VAL A 153 6.18 37.51 -25.57
N ALA A 154 6.96 36.44 -25.76
CA ALA A 154 7.96 36.34 -26.81
C ALA A 154 7.32 36.44 -28.21
N LYS A 155 6.20 35.75 -28.46
CA LYS A 155 5.46 35.85 -29.73
C LYS A 155 4.93 37.27 -29.98
N LYS A 156 4.37 37.94 -28.97
CA LYS A 156 3.91 39.32 -29.07
C LYS A 156 5.05 40.28 -29.41
N LYS A 157 6.17 40.19 -28.69
CA LYS A 157 7.37 40.99 -28.97
C LYS A 157 7.91 40.74 -30.39
N ALA A 158 7.96 39.50 -30.84
CA ALA A 158 8.40 39.16 -32.19
C ALA A 158 7.48 39.76 -33.27
N LEU A 159 6.15 39.75 -33.04
CA LEU A 159 5.18 40.37 -33.93
C LEU A 159 5.35 41.89 -33.97
N GLU A 160 5.53 42.55 -32.83
CA GLU A 160 5.77 43.99 -32.72
C GLU A 160 7.05 44.47 -33.44
N VAL A 161 8.09 43.64 -33.47
CA VAL A 161 9.31 43.92 -34.26
C VAL A 161 9.01 43.76 -35.76
N ARG A 162 8.23 42.73 -36.14
CA ARG A 162 7.90 42.45 -37.54
C ARG A 162 6.99 43.51 -38.15
N THR A 163 6.03 44.04 -37.40
CA THR A 163 5.08 45.06 -37.88
C THR A 163 5.59 46.50 -37.73
N ALA A 164 6.75 46.71 -37.08
CA ALA A 164 7.32 48.05 -36.93
C ALA A 164 7.75 48.68 -38.27
N PRO A 165 7.54 50.00 -38.45
CA PRO A 165 8.04 50.74 -39.61
C PRO A 165 9.57 50.60 -39.76
N PRO A 166 10.12 50.63 -40.99
CA PRO A 166 11.54 50.38 -41.26
C PRO A 166 12.50 51.25 -40.44
N ALA A 167 12.14 52.51 -40.20
CA ALA A 167 12.93 53.46 -39.42
C ALA A 167 13.14 53.04 -37.95
N VAL A 168 12.18 52.32 -37.35
CA VAL A 168 12.20 51.93 -35.93
C VAL A 168 12.58 50.45 -35.76
N ARG A 169 12.50 49.65 -36.83
CA ARG A 169 12.79 48.21 -36.83
C ARG A 169 14.23 47.90 -36.41
N ALA A 170 15.20 48.71 -36.83
CA ALA A 170 16.61 48.53 -36.46
C ALA A 170 16.89 48.77 -34.96
N GLN A 171 16.14 49.66 -34.31
CA GLN A 171 16.24 49.92 -32.87
C GLN A 171 15.57 48.79 -32.07
N ARG A 172 14.36 48.38 -32.46
CA ARG A 172 13.65 47.25 -31.84
C ARG A 172 14.36 45.90 -31.99
N LEU A 173 15.05 45.66 -33.11
CA LEU A 173 15.88 44.47 -33.29
C LEU A 173 17.06 44.42 -32.32
N ARG A 174 17.71 45.57 -32.06
CA ARG A 174 18.80 45.65 -31.06
C ARG A 174 18.29 45.38 -29.64
N GLU A 175 17.13 45.91 -29.29
CA GLU A 175 16.48 45.67 -27.99
C GLU A 175 16.01 44.23 -27.82
N ALA A 176 15.48 43.60 -28.87
CA ALA A 176 15.10 42.19 -28.85
C ALA A 176 16.33 41.27 -28.67
N CYS A 177 17.43 41.58 -29.36
CA CYS A 177 18.69 40.85 -29.25
C CYS A 177 19.38 41.05 -27.88
N SER A 178 19.30 42.25 -27.28
CA SER A 178 19.85 42.51 -25.94
C SER A 178 19.05 41.79 -24.85
N PHE A 179 17.72 41.73 -24.98
CA PHE A 179 16.85 40.99 -24.08
C PHE A 179 17.12 39.47 -24.13
N ALA A 180 17.34 38.92 -25.34
CA ALA A 180 17.71 37.51 -25.52
C ALA A 180 19.08 37.18 -24.88
N ARG A 181 20.07 38.08 -24.97
CA ARG A 181 21.38 37.92 -24.31
C ARG A 181 21.29 38.05 -22.78
N ALA A 182 20.44 38.92 -22.27
CA ALA A 182 20.25 39.09 -20.82
C ALA A 182 19.54 37.90 -20.16
N GLY A 183 18.59 37.28 -20.87
CA GLY A 183 17.93 36.03 -20.45
C GLY A 183 18.81 34.78 -20.60
N ALA A 184 19.82 34.81 -21.47
CA ALA A 184 20.78 33.75 -21.68
C ALA A 184 22.04 33.88 -20.79
N ARG A 185 21.89 34.35 -19.54
CA ARG A 185 22.98 34.18 -18.57
C ARG A 185 23.18 32.68 -18.33
N PRO A 186 24.39 32.13 -18.54
CA PRO A 186 24.63 30.73 -18.28
C PRO A 186 24.33 30.46 -16.81
N ALA A 187 23.54 29.41 -16.56
CA ALA A 187 23.40 28.82 -15.23
C ALA A 187 24.80 28.39 -14.78
N GLN A 188 25.54 29.30 -14.15
CA GLN A 188 26.86 29.00 -13.61
C GLN A 188 26.67 28.01 -12.46
N ALA A 189 27.13 26.78 -12.72
CA ALA A 189 27.74 25.85 -11.79
C ALA A 189 27.44 26.10 -10.30
N ARG A 190 26.36 25.49 -9.80
CA ARG A 190 26.30 25.07 -8.40
C ARG A 190 26.46 23.56 -8.35
N THR A 191 27.71 23.15 -8.53
CA THR A 191 28.24 21.84 -8.12
C THR A 191 29.31 22.14 -7.08
N GLN A 192 28.90 22.34 -5.83
CA GLN A 192 29.63 21.99 -4.61
C GLN A 192 28.58 21.77 -3.52
#